data_AF-A0A6I8W6C5-F1
#
_entry.id   AF-A0A6I8W6C5-F1
#
_cell.length_a   1.000
_cell.length_b   1.000
_cell.length_c   1.000
_cell.angle_alpha   90.00
_cell.angle_beta   90.00
_cell.angle_gamma   90.00
#
_symmetry.space_group_name_H-M   'P 1'
#
loop_
_entity.id
_entity.type
_entity.pdbx_description
1 polymer ?
#
loop_
_entity_poly.entity_id
_entity_poly.type
_entity_poly.pdbx_seq_one_letter_code
_entity_poly.pdbx_strand_id
1 'polypeptide(L)'
;MFTYPKYVRPTKASNLRALANNFRASNDPAPIRRRSRSHAPVRLGASCRTYTALDIASCSRSVFSMPNPKLFSESTWGSLPERSTESEKRPSTMSQPAQRQLSLVKTDHTPAVGTRKSHLGIVEHNRLLTVETQYQKLQCLQSDFVESLRSLDLEQSKLLGTYSFVTLVVNEDSKSIANKENSSSLVKNLPADSVQDLKERCQAAVDSGFMMLYDHLEPIQMAKDEFEACNRKELLKDKLKELLNRKMESIVENIEQVCVTPVGQQVSPNICLYRDIDKLRRQKHLLEARLLQINKDHNEQMNRLKADLEGKLKAEEENWQQTLGDLKERLRHSEAQRNENANQLAIQNASLQAKNSTIAAAKADMDNLVARNQELNQLLKGSDGALVWTRKELSKSREHVVHLEAELHKGRELINQQKKRLDVLDIQHAGVEKDQTIGDLRLKVQNLLQLIKLHQEQEQNSLRLRTRNNELETMISELQDKMKLTEIQLDANDQREEQLHSDLEIVKMELFRSEQLVVKLREHANRDRKTISAHADEINELNQTIDQLYLETGEKDTQINQVTNQLCSKEEHLGRVFEKLSRQEDKLRRLEELTNVSTNDNARLLQLRDRQHEKNIQMDWEISQLKDTM
;
A
#
# COMPACT_ATOMS: atom_id res chain seq x y z
N MET A 1 -57.67 14.46 -64.74
CA MET A 1 -56.32 13.86 -64.67
C MET A 1 -56.22 13.11 -63.36
N PHE A 2 -55.92 11.81 -63.37
CA PHE A 2 -55.74 11.00 -62.15
C PHE A 2 -54.25 10.80 -61.87
N THR A 3 -53.78 11.23 -60.71
CA THR A 3 -52.46 10.91 -60.18
C THR A 3 -52.60 9.96 -58.99
N TYR A 4 -52.21 8.71 -59.17
CA TYR A 4 -52.19 7.71 -58.10
C TYR A 4 -51.06 8.02 -57.09
N PRO A 5 -51.30 7.86 -55.78
CA PRO A 5 -50.22 7.86 -54.79
C PRO A 5 -49.38 6.58 -54.91
N LYS A 6 -48.08 6.72 -55.21
CA LYS A 6 -47.13 5.59 -55.16
C LYS A 6 -46.88 5.18 -53.71
N TYR A 7 -47.38 4.03 -53.31
CA TYR A 7 -46.93 3.34 -52.09
C TYR A 7 -45.49 2.85 -52.27
N VAL A 8 -44.54 3.50 -51.60
CA VAL A 8 -43.16 3.01 -51.48
C VAL A 8 -43.08 2.11 -50.25
N ARG A 9 -42.75 0.82 -50.44
CA ARG A 9 -42.48 -0.09 -49.31
C ARG A 9 -41.16 0.30 -48.63
N PRO A 10 -41.08 0.38 -47.29
CA PRO A 10 -39.81 0.59 -46.60
C PRO A 10 -38.86 -0.59 -46.85
N THR A 11 -37.64 -0.30 -47.30
CA THR A 11 -36.56 -1.29 -47.37
C THR A 11 -35.70 -1.19 -46.10
N LYS A 12 -35.02 -2.27 -45.70
CA LYS A 12 -34.19 -2.27 -44.47
C LYS A 12 -33.16 -1.12 -44.43
N ALA A 13 -32.70 -0.67 -45.60
CA ALA A 13 -31.79 0.47 -45.76
C ALA A 13 -32.40 1.83 -45.34
N SER A 14 -33.72 2.05 -45.50
CA SER A 14 -34.34 3.32 -45.06
C SER A 14 -34.44 3.40 -43.53
N ASN A 15 -34.70 2.27 -42.87
CA ASN A 15 -34.75 2.22 -41.40
C ASN A 15 -33.37 2.39 -40.77
N LEU A 16 -32.31 1.84 -41.38
CA LEU A 16 -30.93 2.07 -40.93
C LEU A 16 -30.51 3.53 -41.11
N ARG A 17 -30.91 4.19 -42.20
CA ARG A 17 -30.62 5.62 -42.43
C ARG A 17 -31.38 6.53 -41.44
N ALA A 18 -32.59 6.15 -41.03
CA ALA A 18 -33.33 6.84 -39.96
C ALA A 18 -32.68 6.66 -38.58
N LEU A 19 -32.25 5.43 -38.24
CA LEU A 19 -31.52 5.14 -37.00
C LEU A 19 -30.19 5.90 -36.92
N ALA A 20 -29.41 5.95 -38.00
CA ALA A 20 -28.14 6.68 -38.04
C ALA A 20 -28.31 8.20 -37.81
N ASN A 21 -29.41 8.79 -38.30
CA ASN A 21 -29.70 10.21 -38.06
C ASN A 21 -30.11 10.49 -36.61
N ASN A 22 -30.85 9.57 -35.96
CA ASN A 22 -31.22 9.71 -34.54
C ASN A 22 -29.99 9.66 -33.61
N PHE A 23 -28.95 8.88 -33.95
CA PHE A 23 -27.69 8.87 -33.19
C PHE A 23 -26.87 10.16 -33.31
N ARG A 24 -27.01 10.92 -34.41
CA ARG A 24 -26.35 12.24 -34.54
C ARG A 24 -27.04 13.35 -33.75
N ALA A 25 -28.34 13.25 -33.50
CA ALA A 25 -29.11 14.28 -32.80
C ALA A 25 -29.00 14.23 -31.26
N SER A 26 -28.40 13.19 -30.69
CA SER A 26 -28.37 12.96 -29.23
C SER A 26 -27.10 13.45 -28.52
N ASN A 27 -26.12 14.02 -29.24
CA ASN A 27 -24.80 14.39 -28.72
C ASN A 27 -24.43 15.86 -28.95
N ASP A 28 -25.39 16.78 -28.84
CA ASP A 28 -25.12 18.22 -28.73
C ASP A 28 -25.05 18.63 -27.23
N PRO A 29 -23.88 19.07 -26.71
CA PRO A 29 -23.80 19.68 -25.40
C PRO A 29 -24.24 21.15 -25.44
N ALA A 30 -25.15 21.53 -24.56
CA ALA A 30 -25.60 22.92 -24.42
C ALA A 30 -24.45 23.88 -24.02
N PRO A 31 -24.50 25.16 -24.45
CA PRO A 31 -23.33 26.05 -24.39
C PRO A 31 -23.07 26.61 -22.98
N ILE A 32 -21.89 26.33 -22.42
CA ILE A 32 -21.42 26.94 -21.17
C ILE A 32 -20.78 28.31 -21.42
N ARG A 33 -21.03 29.23 -20.48
CA ARG A 33 -20.83 30.69 -20.60
C ARG A 33 -19.38 31.14 -20.77
N ARG A 34 -19.23 32.22 -21.54
CA ARG A 34 -18.04 33.08 -21.59
C ARG A 34 -17.67 33.63 -20.21
N ARG A 35 -16.37 33.61 -19.88
CA ARG A 35 -15.69 34.75 -19.22
C ARG A 35 -14.18 34.75 -19.48
N SER A 36 -13.75 35.83 -20.14
CA SER A 36 -12.53 36.64 -19.94
C SER A 36 -11.16 35.94 -19.80
N ARG A 37 -10.27 36.05 -20.82
CA ARG A 37 -9.36 37.18 -21.13
C ARG A 37 -8.26 37.45 -20.08
N SER A 38 -7.02 37.04 -20.41
CA SER A 38 -5.81 37.85 -20.17
C SER A 38 -4.66 37.47 -21.12
N HIS A 39 -4.11 38.51 -21.75
CA HIS A 39 -2.82 38.67 -22.44
C HIS A 39 -1.61 38.04 -21.68
N ALA A 40 -0.44 37.74 -22.27
CA ALA A 40 0.04 37.72 -23.68
C ALA A 40 1.26 36.74 -23.86
N PRO A 41 2.39 37.03 -24.55
CA PRO A 41 2.64 36.37 -25.83
C PRO A 41 3.97 35.59 -25.98
N VAL A 42 3.95 34.65 -26.94
CA VAL A 42 4.97 34.32 -27.94
C VAL A 42 6.46 34.58 -27.59
N ARG A 43 7.25 33.49 -27.60
CA ARG A 43 8.56 33.50 -28.27
C ARG A 43 8.81 32.21 -29.06
N LEU A 44 9.12 32.38 -30.34
CA LEU A 44 9.67 31.34 -31.21
C LEU A 44 11.11 31.03 -30.81
N GLY A 45 11.54 29.78 -31.00
CA GLY A 45 12.90 29.32 -30.74
C GLY A 45 13.14 27.96 -31.40
N ALA A 46 13.16 27.94 -32.73
CA ALA A 46 13.47 26.73 -33.49
C ALA A 46 14.97 26.38 -33.37
N SER A 47 15.29 25.10 -33.25
CA SER A 47 16.49 24.53 -33.86
C SER A 47 16.38 23.01 -33.96
N CYS A 48 16.25 22.50 -35.18
CA CYS A 48 16.49 21.09 -35.47
C CYS A 48 18.01 20.86 -35.48
N ARG A 49 18.50 19.85 -34.78
CA ARG A 49 19.71 19.12 -35.20
C ARG A 49 19.62 17.65 -34.82
N THR A 50 20.06 16.83 -35.75
CA THR A 50 19.91 15.38 -35.79
C THR A 50 21.23 14.66 -35.48
N TYR A 51 21.11 13.33 -35.38
CA TYR A 51 22.16 12.30 -35.46
C TYR A 51 22.78 11.72 -34.18
N THR A 52 22.47 10.41 -34.02
CA THR A 52 23.30 9.30 -33.52
C THR A 52 23.88 9.33 -32.10
N ALA A 53 23.42 8.38 -31.29
CA ALA A 53 24.12 7.10 -31.18
C ALA A 53 23.11 5.94 -31.00
N LEU A 54 23.25 4.88 -31.79
CA LEU A 54 22.68 3.57 -31.48
C LEU A 54 23.73 2.85 -30.64
N ASP A 55 23.38 2.38 -29.45
CA ASP A 55 24.19 1.34 -28.80
C ASP A 55 23.25 0.40 -28.01
N ILE A 56 22.95 -0.75 -28.64
CA ILE A 56 22.14 -1.82 -28.07
C ILE A 56 22.92 -3.12 -28.26
N ALA A 57 23.84 -3.40 -27.34
CA ALA A 57 24.34 -4.76 -27.09
C ALA A 57 25.09 -4.85 -25.76
N SER A 58 24.48 -5.51 -24.77
CA SER A 58 25.08 -6.47 -23.82
C SER A 58 24.55 -6.35 -22.38
N CYS A 59 23.51 -7.13 -22.08
CA CYS A 59 23.31 -7.71 -20.74
C CYS A 59 22.48 -8.99 -20.88
N SER A 60 23.17 -10.12 -21.00
CA SER A 60 22.55 -11.45 -20.96
C SER A 60 22.67 -12.02 -19.54
N ARG A 61 21.60 -12.68 -19.07
CA ARG A 61 21.52 -13.43 -17.80
C ARG A 61 21.68 -12.61 -16.50
N SER A 62 20.54 -12.22 -15.94
CA SER A 62 20.30 -12.37 -14.50
C SER A 62 19.22 -13.43 -14.30
N VAL A 63 19.46 -14.40 -13.42
CA VAL A 63 18.51 -15.46 -13.09
C VAL A 63 17.63 -14.98 -11.94
N PHE A 64 16.33 -14.83 -12.18
CA PHE A 64 15.38 -14.57 -11.12
C PHE A 64 15.22 -15.81 -10.24
N SER A 65 15.90 -15.81 -9.09
CA SER A 65 15.62 -16.74 -8.00
C SER A 65 14.31 -16.33 -7.30
N MET A 66 13.26 -17.12 -7.48
CA MET A 66 12.04 -17.02 -6.67
C MET A 66 12.35 -17.38 -5.21
N PRO A 67 11.90 -16.60 -4.20
CA PRO A 67 11.95 -17.04 -2.82
C PRO A 67 11.00 -18.23 -2.62
N ASN A 68 11.54 -19.37 -2.16
CA ASN A 68 10.75 -20.57 -1.93
C ASN A 68 9.93 -20.41 -0.63
N PRO A 69 8.60 -20.61 -0.65
CA PRO A 69 7.78 -20.51 0.56
C PRO A 69 7.90 -21.76 1.44
N LYS A 70 7.68 -21.57 2.75
CA LYS A 70 7.61 -22.57 3.83
C LYS A 70 8.97 -23.04 4.37
N LEU A 71 9.35 -22.52 5.55
CA LEU A 71 9.28 -23.23 6.84
C LEU A 71 10.01 -22.43 7.92
N PHE A 72 9.28 -21.72 8.77
CA PHE A 72 9.57 -21.63 10.20
C PHE A 72 8.26 -21.40 10.95
N SER A 73 8.04 -22.19 12.00
CA SER A 73 6.78 -22.27 12.73
C SER A 73 6.72 -21.28 13.91
N GLU A 74 5.50 -20.90 14.26
CA GLU A 74 5.01 -20.59 15.61
C GLU A 74 6.05 -20.11 16.66
N SER A 75 6.09 -18.79 16.86
CA SER A 75 6.37 -18.21 18.17
C SER A 75 5.17 -17.36 18.61
N THR A 76 4.38 -17.93 19.52
CA THR A 76 3.17 -17.33 20.07
C THR A 76 3.48 -16.07 20.88
N TRP A 77 2.55 -15.11 20.85
CA TRP A 77 2.57 -13.87 21.61
C TRP A 77 2.84 -14.09 23.10
N GLY A 78 3.91 -13.50 23.62
CA GLY A 78 4.24 -13.47 25.05
C GLY A 78 3.70 -12.20 25.72
N SER A 79 2.53 -12.29 26.35
CA SER A 79 1.97 -11.22 27.18
C SER A 79 2.74 -11.03 28.49
N LEU A 80 2.79 -9.81 29.02
CA LEU A 80 3.21 -9.56 30.41
C LEU A 80 2.22 -10.23 31.39
N PRO A 81 2.71 -10.88 32.46
CA PRO A 81 1.90 -11.24 33.61
C PRO A 81 2.02 -10.22 34.75
N GLU A 82 0.89 -9.87 35.36
CA GLU A 82 0.81 -9.01 36.56
C GLU A 82 0.23 -9.80 37.75
N ARG A 83 1.00 -9.91 38.85
CA ARG A 83 0.62 -10.44 40.19
C ARG A 83 0.15 -11.92 40.27
N SER A 84 0.20 -12.63 41.41
CA SER A 84 0.26 -12.22 42.84
C SER A 84 0.99 -13.27 43.70
N THR A 85 1.43 -12.88 44.93
CA THR A 85 1.61 -13.70 46.17
C THR A 85 2.60 -14.90 46.11
N GLU A 86 3.39 -15.23 47.15
CA GLU A 86 3.39 -14.85 48.58
C GLU A 86 4.76 -15.18 49.24
N SER A 87 5.11 -14.51 50.36
CA SER A 87 6.10 -14.95 51.39
C SER A 87 7.58 -15.19 50.97
N GLU A 88 8.62 -14.94 51.79
CA GLU A 88 8.71 -14.56 53.21
C GLU A 88 10.12 -13.97 53.51
N LYS A 89 10.32 -13.44 54.73
CA LYS A 89 11.62 -13.23 55.42
C LYS A 89 12.64 -12.22 54.82
N ARG A 90 12.42 -10.94 55.16
CA ARG A 90 13.51 -10.08 55.68
C ARG A 90 13.20 -9.70 57.14
N PRO A 91 14.13 -9.83 58.09
CA PRO A 91 13.88 -9.50 59.48
C PRO A 91 13.95 -7.98 59.72
N SER A 92 12.80 -7.40 60.07
CA SER A 92 12.72 -6.05 60.63
C SER A 92 13.14 -6.08 62.09
N THR A 93 14.35 -5.59 62.41
CA THR A 93 14.73 -5.30 63.81
C THR A 93 14.62 -3.80 64.04
N MET A 94 13.47 -3.36 64.58
CA MET A 94 13.37 -2.05 65.20
C MET A 94 14.06 -2.10 66.58
N SER A 95 15.22 -1.47 66.70
CA SER A 95 15.80 -1.16 68.00
C SER A 95 15.15 0.10 68.59
N GLN A 96 14.10 -0.10 69.38
CA GLN A 96 13.60 0.94 70.28
C GLN A 96 14.69 1.34 71.29
N PRO A 97 14.82 2.63 71.65
CA PRO A 97 15.61 3.02 72.82
C PRO A 97 14.93 2.50 74.09
N ALA A 98 15.66 1.74 74.90
CA ALA A 98 15.11 1.12 76.10
C ALA A 98 14.68 2.17 77.14
N GLN A 99 13.37 2.27 77.38
CA GLN A 99 12.83 2.93 78.57
C GLN A 99 13.30 2.17 79.82
N ARG A 100 14.23 2.74 80.58
CA ARG A 100 14.48 2.31 81.96
C ARG A 100 13.33 2.81 82.85
N GLN A 101 12.25 2.03 82.92
CA GLN A 101 11.28 2.18 83.99
C GLN A 101 11.91 1.78 85.32
N LEU A 102 11.87 2.68 86.30
CA LEU A 102 12.17 2.37 87.70
C LEU A 102 11.05 1.47 88.26
N SER A 103 11.36 0.21 88.51
CA SER A 103 10.46 -0.68 89.23
C SER A 103 10.57 -0.48 90.74
N LEU A 104 9.48 0.00 91.33
CA LEU A 104 9.26 0.14 92.76
C LEU A 104 9.14 -1.25 93.41
N VAL A 105 10.13 -1.66 94.21
CA VAL A 105 10.02 -2.83 95.10
C VAL A 105 10.08 -2.37 96.56
N LYS A 106 9.21 -2.96 97.37
CA LYS A 106 8.88 -2.52 98.73
C LYS A 106 10.01 -2.79 99.72
N THR A 107 10.08 -1.90 100.71
CA THR A 107 10.81 -2.06 101.96
C THR A 107 10.32 -3.26 102.76
N ASP A 108 11.19 -3.82 103.61
CA ASP A 108 10.84 -4.10 105.01
C ASP A 108 12.07 -3.93 105.93
N HIS A 109 11.87 -3.12 106.98
CA HIS A 109 12.36 -3.20 108.38
C HIS A 109 13.76 -3.78 108.72
N THR A 110 14.55 -3.24 109.67
CA THR A 110 14.25 -2.45 110.89
C THR A 110 15.50 -1.58 111.30
N PRO A 111 15.58 -0.83 112.43
CA PRO A 111 16.05 0.57 112.37
C PRO A 111 17.34 0.89 113.15
N ALA A 112 18.01 1.98 112.76
CA ALA A 112 18.89 2.74 113.65
C ALA A 112 18.38 4.20 113.73
N VAL A 113 18.19 4.68 114.96
CA VAL A 113 17.56 5.97 115.26
C VAL A 113 18.59 7.11 115.20
N GLY A 114 18.30 8.17 114.46
CA GLY A 114 19.10 9.41 114.46
C GLY A 114 18.91 10.29 113.23
N THR A 115 18.79 11.61 113.46
CA THR A 115 19.17 12.70 112.52
C THR A 115 18.77 12.58 111.02
N ARG A 116 17.46 12.49 110.71
CA ARG A 116 16.95 12.63 109.31
C ARG A 116 16.05 13.83 108.99
N LYS A 117 15.57 14.61 109.97
CA LYS A 117 14.71 15.79 109.69
C LYS A 117 15.47 17.05 109.25
N SER A 118 16.72 17.24 109.66
CA SER A 118 17.55 18.38 109.22
C SER A 118 18.09 18.19 107.79
N HIS A 119 18.58 16.99 107.46
CA HIS A 119 19.20 16.74 106.15
C HIS A 119 18.23 16.83 104.97
N LEU A 120 16.95 16.48 105.12
CA LEU A 120 16.01 16.57 104.00
C LEU A 120 15.73 18.03 103.60
N GLY A 121 15.49 18.90 104.59
CA GLY A 121 15.33 20.34 104.35
C GLY A 121 16.59 21.01 103.78
N ILE A 122 17.79 20.59 104.22
CA ILE A 122 19.05 21.09 103.65
C ILE A 122 19.25 20.61 102.20
N VAL A 123 18.89 19.37 101.86
CA VAL A 123 18.98 18.86 100.48
C VAL A 123 17.98 19.54 99.55
N GLU A 124 16.74 19.76 99.99
CA GLU A 124 15.74 20.51 99.21
C GLU A 124 16.12 21.98 99.07
N HIS A 125 16.61 22.63 100.14
CA HIS A 125 17.08 24.02 100.10
C HIS A 125 18.31 24.18 99.20
N ASN A 126 19.29 23.28 99.26
CA ASN A 126 20.44 23.28 98.34
C ASN A 126 20.01 23.04 96.89
N ARG A 127 19.00 22.21 96.65
CA ARG A 127 18.47 21.95 95.31
C ARG A 127 17.70 23.15 94.76
N LEU A 128 16.93 23.83 95.61
CA LEU A 128 16.32 25.13 95.31
C LEU A 128 17.38 26.19 95.00
N LEU A 129 18.39 26.37 95.86
CA LEU A 129 19.53 27.27 95.63
C LEU A 129 20.29 26.95 94.33
N THR A 130 20.40 25.66 93.96
CA THR A 130 21.03 25.28 92.68
C THR A 130 20.17 25.67 91.48
N VAL A 131 18.85 25.51 91.56
CA VAL A 131 17.91 25.95 90.52
C VAL A 131 17.85 27.48 90.45
N GLU A 132 17.85 28.16 91.59
CA GLU A 132 17.81 29.62 91.71
C GLU A 132 19.11 30.28 91.24
N THR A 133 20.27 29.68 91.52
CA THR A 133 21.56 30.15 90.95
C THR A 133 21.69 29.83 89.45
N GLN A 134 21.10 28.74 88.94
CA GLN A 134 21.00 28.53 87.48
C GLN A 134 20.03 29.52 86.83
N TYR A 135 18.91 29.84 87.49
CA TYR A 135 17.95 30.84 87.03
C TYR A 135 18.56 32.24 87.01
N GLN A 136 19.27 32.65 88.07
CA GLN A 136 20.03 33.90 88.10
C GLN A 136 21.13 33.94 87.04
N LYS A 137 21.88 32.86 86.81
CA LYS A 137 22.84 32.79 85.70
C LYS A 137 22.18 32.94 84.34
N LEU A 138 21.02 32.31 84.14
CA LEU A 138 20.25 32.46 82.90
C LEU A 138 19.73 33.89 82.73
N GLN A 139 19.28 34.52 83.81
CA GLN A 139 18.80 35.91 83.82
C GLN A 139 19.94 36.90 83.56
N CYS A 140 21.14 36.69 84.14
CA CYS A 140 22.35 37.44 83.78
C CYS A 140 22.69 37.26 82.31
N LEU A 141 22.83 36.02 81.80
CA LEU A 141 23.15 35.78 80.38
C LEU A 141 22.11 36.38 79.42
N GLN A 142 20.82 36.36 79.77
CA GLN A 142 19.77 37.04 79.01
C GLN A 142 19.90 38.57 79.06
N SER A 143 20.33 39.12 80.20
CA SER A 143 20.54 40.57 80.38
C SER A 143 21.78 41.03 79.63
N ASP A 144 22.90 40.30 79.74
CA ASP A 144 24.15 40.52 79.00
C ASP A 144 23.92 40.45 77.49
N PHE A 145 23.06 39.52 77.03
CA PHE A 145 22.69 39.40 75.61
C PHE A 145 21.83 40.59 75.14
N VAL A 146 20.88 41.06 75.96
CA VAL A 146 20.08 42.27 75.68
C VAL A 146 20.95 43.53 75.69
N GLU A 147 21.92 43.63 76.59
CA GLU A 147 22.83 44.76 76.69
C GLU A 147 23.84 44.77 75.54
N SER A 148 24.36 43.60 75.17
CA SER A 148 25.16 43.40 73.95
C SER A 148 24.38 43.82 72.68
N LEU A 149 23.10 43.43 72.57
CA LEU A 149 22.24 43.83 71.46
C LEU A 149 21.94 45.33 71.42
N ARG A 150 21.86 46.00 72.59
CA ARG A 150 21.72 47.47 72.66
C ARG A 150 23.02 48.22 72.38
N SER A 151 24.18 47.58 72.60
CA SER A 151 25.50 48.16 72.33
C SER A 151 25.94 48.06 70.85
N LEU A 152 25.19 47.35 70.02
CA LEU A 152 25.45 47.30 68.58
C LEU A 152 25.08 48.64 67.92
N ASP A 153 26.08 49.24 67.27
CA ASP A 153 26.04 50.62 66.79
C ASP A 153 24.97 50.84 65.69
N LEU A 154 24.22 51.94 65.80
CA LEU A 154 23.01 52.19 65.01
C LEU A 154 23.28 52.31 63.50
N GLU A 155 24.49 52.69 63.08
CA GLU A 155 24.78 52.92 61.67
C GLU A 155 24.95 51.65 60.83
N GLN A 156 25.15 50.47 61.45
CA GLN A 156 25.15 49.19 60.73
C GLN A 156 23.73 48.62 60.52
N SER A 157 22.69 49.24 61.09
CA SER A 157 21.35 48.63 61.25
C SER A 157 20.42 48.71 60.03
N LYS A 158 20.91 49.00 58.81
CA LYS A 158 20.05 49.03 57.59
C LYS A 158 19.51 47.66 57.15
N LEU A 159 19.90 46.57 57.82
CA LEU A 159 19.54 45.19 57.50
C LEU A 159 18.84 44.44 58.65
N LEU A 160 18.62 45.07 59.80
CA LEU A 160 18.13 44.42 61.02
C LEU A 160 16.95 45.23 61.60
N GLY A 161 15.79 44.60 61.67
CA GLY A 161 14.53 45.22 62.11
C GLY A 161 14.42 45.37 63.64
N THR A 162 13.20 45.56 64.15
CA THR A 162 12.96 45.67 65.59
C THR A 162 12.91 44.27 66.22
N TYR A 163 13.92 43.90 67.02
CA TYR A 163 13.96 42.62 67.73
C TYR A 163 13.26 42.73 69.09
N SER A 164 12.44 41.74 69.42
CA SER A 164 11.80 41.60 70.73
C SER A 164 11.91 40.15 71.20
N PHE A 165 12.12 39.96 72.51
CA PHE A 165 12.25 38.63 73.09
C PHE A 165 10.87 38.05 73.41
N VAL A 166 10.58 36.89 72.84
CA VAL A 166 9.34 36.16 73.07
C VAL A 166 9.64 34.95 73.94
N THR A 167 9.07 34.91 75.13
CA THR A 167 9.13 33.72 75.99
C THR A 167 8.15 32.68 75.42
N LEU A 168 8.65 31.61 74.81
CA LEU A 168 7.82 30.49 74.35
C LEU A 168 7.61 29.51 75.50
N VAL A 169 6.35 29.26 75.85
CA VAL A 169 5.92 28.28 76.85
C VAL A 169 5.30 27.10 76.11
N VAL A 170 5.75 25.89 76.43
CA VAL A 170 5.13 24.67 75.88
C VAL A 170 3.85 24.40 76.67
N ASN A 171 2.70 24.45 75.99
CA ASN A 171 1.39 24.11 76.57
C ASN A 171 1.23 22.58 76.71
N GLU A 172 0.22 22.12 77.45
CA GLU A 172 0.05 20.67 77.74
C GLU A 172 -0.07 19.78 76.49
N ASP A 173 -0.60 20.31 75.38
CA ASP A 173 -0.64 19.63 74.07
C ASP A 173 0.71 19.58 73.32
N SER A 174 1.83 19.87 73.99
CA SER A 174 3.17 20.05 73.40
C SER A 174 3.28 21.18 72.36
N LYS A 175 2.30 22.10 72.30
CA LYS A 175 2.31 23.27 71.41
C LYS A 175 3.04 24.45 72.06
N SER A 176 4.03 25.04 71.36
CA SER A 176 4.77 26.21 71.84
C SER A 176 3.99 27.52 71.63
N ILE A 177 3.55 28.15 72.72
CA ILE A 177 2.74 29.38 72.72
C ILE A 177 3.50 30.51 73.42
N ALA A 178 3.42 31.75 72.92
CA ALA A 178 4.05 32.90 73.58
C ALA A 178 3.40 33.23 74.93
N ASN A 179 4.23 33.58 75.93
CA ASN A 179 3.77 33.91 77.28
C ASN A 179 2.92 35.19 77.31
N LYS A 180 1.78 35.16 78.00
CA LYS A 180 0.75 36.21 77.93
C LYS A 180 1.17 37.56 78.53
N GLU A 181 2.13 37.58 79.46
CA GLU A 181 2.55 38.83 80.13
C GLU A 181 3.36 39.76 79.22
N ASN A 182 4.02 39.23 78.18
CA ASN A 182 4.74 40.02 77.17
C ASN A 182 3.85 40.41 75.96
N SER A 183 2.55 40.13 76.01
CA SER A 183 1.64 40.26 74.84
C SER A 183 1.15 41.68 74.53
N SER A 184 1.49 42.68 75.35
CA SER A 184 1.03 44.07 75.15
C SER A 184 1.84 44.86 74.12
N SER A 185 3.10 44.49 73.87
CA SER A 185 3.98 45.15 72.88
C SER A 185 4.37 44.26 71.71
N LEU A 186 3.97 42.98 71.70
CA LEU A 186 4.36 42.03 70.67
C LEU A 186 3.44 42.09 69.43
N VAL A 187 4.05 41.96 68.26
CA VAL A 187 3.37 41.95 66.95
C VAL A 187 2.32 40.84 66.90
N LYS A 188 1.10 41.17 66.43
CA LYS A 188 -0.08 40.27 66.32
C LYS A 188 0.08 39.08 65.35
N ASN A 189 1.30 38.79 64.89
CA ASN A 189 1.59 37.93 63.74
C ASN A 189 2.49 36.74 64.13
N LEU A 190 2.24 36.11 65.28
CA LEU A 190 2.73 34.75 65.51
C LEU A 190 1.77 33.78 64.79
N PRO A 191 2.25 32.88 63.91
CA PRO A 191 1.37 31.98 63.18
C PRO A 191 0.62 31.07 64.15
N ALA A 192 -0.71 31.02 64.00
CA ALA A 192 -1.59 30.18 64.83
C ALA A 192 -1.40 28.68 64.55
N ASP A 193 -0.95 28.36 63.34
CA ASP A 193 -0.71 27.00 62.86
C ASP A 193 0.76 26.61 63.00
N SER A 194 1.01 25.43 63.55
CA SER A 194 2.36 24.86 63.64
C SER A 194 2.74 24.04 62.39
N VAL A 195 4.03 23.69 62.29
CA VAL A 195 4.54 22.76 61.27
C VAL A 195 3.84 21.39 61.33
N GLN A 196 3.38 20.98 62.51
CA GLN A 196 2.61 19.74 62.69
C GLN A 196 1.20 19.87 62.09
N ASP A 197 0.52 21.00 62.25
CA ASP A 197 -0.80 21.25 61.65
C ASP A 197 -0.69 21.37 60.10
N LEU A 198 0.47 21.78 59.55
CA LEU A 198 0.76 21.70 58.12
C LEU A 198 0.94 20.24 57.65
N LYS A 199 1.70 19.44 58.41
CA LYS A 199 1.93 18.02 58.11
C LYS A 199 0.63 17.22 58.11
N GLU A 200 -0.25 17.47 59.07
CA GLU A 200 -1.58 16.83 59.17
C GLU A 200 -2.48 17.21 57.98
N ARG A 201 -2.44 18.46 57.51
CA ARG A 201 -3.15 18.88 56.28
C ARG A 201 -2.61 18.21 55.02
N CYS A 202 -1.29 18.08 54.89
CA CYS A 202 -0.68 17.32 53.79
C CYS A 202 -1.10 15.85 53.80
N GLN A 203 -1.12 15.22 54.98
CA GLN A 203 -1.60 13.84 55.14
C GLN A 203 -3.09 13.72 54.75
N ALA A 204 -3.96 14.59 55.27
CA ALA A 204 -5.38 14.60 54.95
C ALA A 204 -5.68 14.86 53.46
N ALA A 205 -4.81 15.60 52.75
CA ALA A 205 -4.91 15.76 51.30
C ALA A 205 -4.61 14.46 50.55
N VAL A 206 -3.60 13.70 50.98
CA VAL A 206 -3.25 12.38 50.43
C VAL A 206 -4.33 11.35 50.74
N ASP A 207 -4.81 11.29 51.98
CA ASP A 207 -5.86 10.37 52.42
C ASP A 207 -7.18 10.61 51.65
N SER A 208 -7.52 11.87 51.40
CA SER A 208 -8.67 12.24 50.56
C SER A 208 -8.56 11.76 49.11
N GLY A 209 -7.34 11.64 48.56
CA GLY A 209 -7.09 11.07 47.24
C GLY A 209 -7.24 9.55 47.23
N PHE A 210 -6.77 8.86 48.28
CA PHE A 210 -6.97 7.42 48.44
C PHE A 210 -8.44 7.06 48.62
N MET A 211 -9.22 7.81 49.41
CA MET A 211 -10.67 7.61 49.53
C MET A 211 -11.36 7.68 48.16
N MET A 212 -11.07 8.71 47.36
CA MET A 212 -11.64 8.87 46.02
C MET A 212 -11.24 7.75 45.04
N LEU A 213 -10.05 7.15 45.21
CA LEU A 213 -9.64 5.95 44.46
C LEU A 213 -10.49 4.72 44.88
N TYR A 214 -10.71 4.51 46.17
CA TYR A 214 -11.54 3.40 46.67
C TYR A 214 -13.01 3.54 46.25
N ASP A 215 -13.61 4.73 46.40
CA ASP A 215 -15.00 5.03 46.01
C ASP A 215 -15.28 4.77 44.51
N HIS A 216 -14.25 4.86 43.67
CA HIS A 216 -14.37 4.65 42.23
C HIS A 216 -13.81 3.30 41.73
N LEU A 217 -13.23 2.48 42.60
CA LEU A 217 -12.67 1.17 42.24
C LEU A 217 -13.76 0.17 41.80
N GLU A 218 -14.79 0.01 42.62
CA GLU A 218 -15.93 -0.88 42.32
C GLU A 218 -16.70 -0.43 41.06
N PRO A 219 -17.04 0.86 40.86
CA PRO A 219 -17.57 1.35 39.59
C PRO A 219 -16.69 1.05 38.36
N ILE A 220 -15.36 1.02 38.47
CA ILE A 220 -14.48 0.69 37.34
C ILE A 220 -14.47 -0.83 37.07
N GLN A 221 -14.52 -1.65 38.13
CA GLN A 221 -14.59 -3.12 38.01
C GLN A 221 -15.95 -3.61 37.47
N MET A 222 -17.04 -2.91 37.82
CA MET A 222 -18.42 -3.23 37.41
C MET A 222 -18.84 -2.53 36.09
N ALA A 223 -17.88 -2.16 35.24
CA ALA A 223 -18.13 -1.64 33.89
C ALA A 223 -18.50 -2.78 32.92
N LYS A 224 -19.34 -2.49 31.92
CA LYS A 224 -19.86 -3.50 30.98
C LYS A 224 -18.86 -3.90 29.89
N ASP A 225 -17.96 -2.98 29.54
CA ASP A 225 -16.93 -3.16 28.53
C ASP A 225 -15.67 -2.32 28.87
N GLU A 226 -14.56 -2.58 28.16
CA GLU A 226 -13.29 -1.88 28.37
C GLU A 226 -13.37 -0.38 28.05
N PHE A 227 -14.27 0.04 27.17
CA PHE A 227 -14.43 1.45 26.80
C PHE A 227 -15.12 2.25 27.91
N GLU A 228 -16.16 1.67 28.53
CA GLU A 228 -16.79 2.20 29.74
C GLU A 228 -15.80 2.20 30.92
N ALA A 229 -15.01 1.14 31.09
CA ALA A 229 -13.97 1.09 32.11
C ALA A 229 -12.90 2.19 31.91
N CYS A 230 -12.45 2.41 30.67
CA CYS A 230 -11.50 3.48 30.34
C CYS A 230 -12.09 4.88 30.55
N ASN A 231 -13.35 5.13 30.14
CA ASN A 231 -14.01 6.41 30.40
C ASN A 231 -14.18 6.68 31.90
N ARG A 232 -14.53 5.66 32.70
CA ARG A 232 -14.61 5.78 34.18
C ARG A 232 -13.22 6.04 34.81
N LYS A 233 -12.15 5.46 34.27
CA LYS A 233 -10.74 5.73 34.67
C LYS A 233 -10.29 7.16 34.34
N GLU A 234 -10.57 7.66 33.15
CA GLU A 234 -10.23 9.06 32.79
C GLU A 234 -11.02 10.07 33.64
N LEU A 235 -12.33 9.83 33.86
CA LEU A 235 -13.13 10.69 34.75
C LEU A 235 -12.60 10.70 36.20
N LEU A 236 -12.12 9.56 36.72
CA LEU A 236 -11.46 9.48 38.02
C LEU A 236 -10.13 10.25 38.04
N LYS A 237 -9.33 10.12 36.99
CA LYS A 237 -8.04 10.82 36.83
C LYS A 237 -8.22 12.34 36.78
N ASP A 238 -9.23 12.85 36.09
CA ASP A 238 -9.56 14.28 36.09
C ASP A 238 -10.02 14.78 37.47
N LYS A 239 -10.90 14.03 38.15
CA LYS A 239 -11.33 14.36 39.54
C LYS A 239 -10.17 14.38 40.53
N LEU A 240 -9.26 13.41 40.46
CA LEU A 240 -8.08 13.35 41.32
C LEU A 240 -7.12 14.53 41.04
N LYS A 241 -6.98 14.92 39.78
CA LYS A 241 -6.19 16.10 39.38
C LYS A 241 -6.82 17.40 39.90
N GLU A 242 -8.14 17.53 39.82
CA GLU A 242 -8.89 18.67 40.36
C GLU A 242 -8.79 18.74 41.91
N LEU A 243 -8.93 17.60 42.58
CA LEU A 243 -8.75 17.48 44.04
C LEU A 243 -7.33 17.86 44.47
N LEU A 244 -6.31 17.32 43.80
CA LEU A 244 -4.91 17.60 44.07
C LEU A 244 -4.60 19.09 43.90
N ASN A 245 -5.06 19.71 42.81
CA ASN A 245 -4.88 21.14 42.58
C ASN A 245 -5.51 21.96 43.72
N ARG A 246 -6.78 21.73 44.07
CA ARG A 246 -7.47 22.44 45.18
C ARG A 246 -6.76 22.28 46.52
N LYS A 247 -6.30 21.07 46.84
CA LYS A 247 -5.57 20.81 48.10
C LYS A 247 -4.20 21.47 48.10
N MET A 248 -3.48 21.44 46.98
CA MET A 248 -2.17 22.07 46.85
C MET A 248 -2.26 23.59 46.89
N GLU A 249 -3.24 24.19 46.21
CA GLU A 249 -3.55 25.63 46.29
C GLU A 249 -3.83 26.06 47.73
N SER A 250 -4.68 25.32 48.46
CA SER A 250 -4.94 25.58 49.87
C SER A 250 -3.69 25.43 50.76
N ILE A 251 -2.83 24.43 50.52
CA ILE A 251 -1.57 24.27 51.25
C ILE A 251 -0.61 25.44 50.97
N VAL A 252 -0.50 25.87 49.70
CA VAL A 252 0.33 27.03 49.30
C VAL A 252 -0.20 28.32 49.91
N GLU A 253 -1.51 28.58 49.86
CA GLU A 253 -2.14 29.76 50.46
C GLU A 253 -1.90 29.82 51.98
N ASN A 254 -1.98 28.69 52.69
CA ASN A 254 -1.64 28.62 54.11
C ASN A 254 -0.14 28.88 54.37
N ILE A 255 0.76 28.36 53.54
CA ILE A 255 2.20 28.63 53.64
C ILE A 255 2.49 30.11 53.37
N GLU A 256 1.82 30.73 52.42
CA GLU A 256 1.92 32.17 52.15
C GLU A 256 1.40 33.01 53.33
N GLN A 257 0.27 32.63 53.94
CA GLN A 257 -0.23 33.28 55.17
C GLN A 257 0.73 33.15 56.37
N VAL A 258 1.43 32.02 56.51
CA VAL A 258 2.43 31.80 57.58
C VAL A 258 3.75 32.53 57.31
N CYS A 259 4.16 32.66 56.05
CA CYS A 259 5.45 33.25 55.66
C CYS A 259 5.40 34.75 55.34
N VAL A 260 4.22 35.35 55.10
CA VAL A 260 4.08 36.77 54.77
C VAL A 260 3.79 37.60 56.02
N THR A 261 4.81 38.26 56.56
CA THR A 261 4.60 39.44 57.40
C THR A 261 4.04 40.59 56.55
N PRO A 262 2.98 41.30 56.99
CA PRO A 262 2.38 42.42 56.25
C PRO A 262 3.23 43.70 56.40
N VAL A 263 4.44 43.68 55.87
CA VAL A 263 5.34 44.85 55.80
C VAL A 263 5.98 44.91 54.42
N GLY A 264 5.46 45.80 53.57
CA GLY A 264 6.19 46.39 52.45
C GLY A 264 6.58 45.47 51.29
N GLN A 265 5.61 45.04 50.49
CA GLN A 265 5.64 44.93 49.02
C GLN A 265 6.89 44.35 48.30
N GLN A 266 7.73 43.55 48.97
CA GLN A 266 8.71 42.71 48.28
C GLN A 266 8.01 41.48 47.73
N VAL A 267 8.00 41.38 46.40
CA VAL A 267 7.53 40.18 45.68
C VAL A 267 8.43 39.02 46.09
N SER A 268 7.86 38.03 46.81
CA SER A 268 8.56 36.82 47.21
C SER A 268 9.29 36.20 46.00
N PRO A 269 10.60 35.86 46.10
CA PRO A 269 11.37 35.33 44.98
C PRO A 269 10.72 34.11 44.31
N ASN A 270 9.96 33.33 45.09
CA ASN A 270 9.25 32.13 44.60
C ASN A 270 8.07 32.46 43.67
N ILE A 271 7.43 33.63 43.78
CA ILE A 271 6.29 34.01 42.92
C ILE A 271 6.72 34.07 41.45
N CYS A 272 7.93 34.56 41.17
CA CYS A 272 8.49 34.56 39.82
C CYS A 272 8.69 33.14 39.27
N LEU A 273 9.20 32.22 40.09
CA LEU A 273 9.41 30.81 39.72
C LEU A 273 8.07 30.11 39.44
N TYR A 274 7.07 30.24 40.32
CA TYR A 274 5.75 29.66 40.09
C TYR A 274 5.08 30.19 38.82
N ARG A 275 5.16 31.51 38.57
CA ARG A 275 4.62 32.13 37.36
C ARG A 275 5.28 31.58 36.10
N ASP A 276 6.59 31.35 36.12
CA ASP A 276 7.32 30.87 34.95
C ASP A 276 7.18 29.34 34.75
N ILE A 277 7.02 28.57 35.84
CA ILE A 277 6.55 27.17 35.79
C ILE A 277 5.17 27.07 35.12
N ASP A 278 4.23 27.95 35.48
CA ASP A 278 2.89 27.95 34.89
C ASP A 278 2.88 28.40 33.42
N LYS A 279 3.77 29.32 33.02
CA LYS A 279 3.99 29.60 31.59
C LYS A 279 4.49 28.37 30.84
N LEU A 280 5.47 27.65 31.38
CA LEU A 280 6.00 26.42 30.78
C LEU A 280 4.94 25.33 30.68
N ARG A 281 4.09 25.15 31.71
CA ARG A 281 2.93 24.23 31.68
C ARG A 281 1.93 24.60 30.57
N ARG A 282 1.59 25.88 30.43
CA ARG A 282 0.70 26.38 29.36
C ARG A 282 1.31 26.18 27.96
N GLN A 283 2.60 26.45 27.79
CA GLN A 283 3.31 26.21 26.54
C GLN A 283 3.37 24.73 26.18
N LYS A 284 3.65 23.86 27.17
CA LYS A 284 3.60 22.40 27.01
C LYS A 284 2.23 21.95 26.50
N HIS A 285 1.13 22.33 27.17
CA HIS A 285 -0.21 21.95 26.74
C HIS A 285 -0.59 22.49 25.35
N LEU A 286 -0.15 23.69 24.98
CA LEU A 286 -0.34 24.23 23.63
C LEU A 286 0.40 23.40 22.56
N LEU A 287 1.63 22.97 22.85
CA LEU A 287 2.41 22.11 21.97
C LEU A 287 1.82 20.69 21.88
N GLU A 288 1.40 20.10 23.00
CA GLU A 288 0.71 18.80 23.04
C GLU A 288 -0.57 18.83 22.19
N ALA A 289 -1.41 19.87 22.34
CA ALA A 289 -2.61 20.05 21.52
C ALA A 289 -2.29 20.23 20.03
N ARG A 290 -1.24 20.99 19.69
CA ARG A 290 -0.79 21.16 18.29
C ARG A 290 -0.27 19.86 17.68
N LEU A 291 0.46 19.05 18.46
CA LEU A 291 1.00 17.76 18.02
C LEU A 291 -0.14 16.74 17.81
N LEU A 292 -1.12 16.69 18.71
CA LEU A 292 -2.36 15.91 18.53
C LEU A 292 -3.12 16.30 17.26
N GLN A 293 -3.26 17.61 16.98
CA GLN A 293 -3.93 18.09 15.78
C GLN A 293 -3.16 17.70 14.50
N ILE A 294 -1.83 17.87 14.47
CA ILE A 294 -0.99 17.45 13.34
C ILE A 294 -1.09 15.93 13.10
N ASN A 295 -1.04 15.12 14.16
CA ASN A 295 -1.21 13.67 14.05
C ASN A 295 -2.60 13.28 13.54
N LYS A 296 -3.65 14.00 13.94
CA LYS A 296 -5.01 13.79 13.43
C LYS A 296 -5.07 14.12 11.92
N ASP A 297 -4.58 15.29 11.52
CA ASP A 297 -4.59 15.74 10.13
C ASP A 297 -3.76 14.80 9.22
N HIS A 298 -2.60 14.33 9.69
CA HIS A 298 -1.78 13.35 9.00
C HIS A 298 -2.50 12.00 8.84
N ASN A 299 -3.13 11.47 9.91
CA ASN A 299 -3.91 10.24 9.83
C ASN A 299 -5.12 10.38 8.88
N GLU A 300 -5.81 11.53 8.88
CA GLU A 300 -6.87 11.79 7.91
C GLU A 300 -6.35 11.83 6.47
N GLN A 301 -5.19 12.44 6.20
CA GLN A 301 -4.55 12.43 4.88
C GLN A 301 -4.16 11.01 4.44
N MET A 302 -3.52 10.24 5.33
CA MET A 302 -3.14 8.85 5.06
C MET A 302 -4.35 7.96 4.77
N ASN A 303 -5.44 8.11 5.52
CA ASN A 303 -6.68 7.37 5.29
C ASN A 303 -7.36 7.75 3.96
N ARG A 304 -7.35 9.05 3.59
CA ARG A 304 -7.88 9.51 2.29
C ARG A 304 -7.05 8.98 1.11
N LEU A 305 -5.72 9.03 1.21
CA LEU A 305 -4.82 8.48 0.20
C LEU A 305 -4.98 6.97 0.04
N LYS A 306 -5.09 6.24 1.16
CA LYS A 306 -5.36 4.80 1.15
C LYS A 306 -6.69 4.47 0.45
N ALA A 307 -7.77 5.18 0.77
CA ALA A 307 -9.07 4.98 0.15
C ALA A 307 -9.08 5.32 -1.36
N ASP A 308 -8.37 6.37 -1.78
CA ASP A 308 -8.23 6.73 -3.21
C ASP A 308 -7.41 5.70 -3.99
N LEU A 309 -6.35 5.15 -3.40
CA LEU A 309 -5.56 4.06 -4.01
C LEU A 309 -6.34 2.74 -4.07
N GLU A 310 -7.03 2.35 -3.00
CA GLU A 310 -7.91 1.16 -2.98
C GLU A 310 -9.05 1.30 -3.99
N GLY A 311 -9.65 2.48 -4.11
CA GLY A 311 -10.68 2.79 -5.11
C GLY A 311 -10.17 2.68 -6.55
N LYS A 312 -8.98 3.22 -6.85
CA LYS A 312 -8.34 3.11 -8.18
C LYS A 312 -7.99 1.67 -8.53
N LEU A 313 -7.37 0.95 -7.60
CA LEU A 313 -6.96 -0.44 -7.81
C LEU A 313 -8.18 -1.33 -8.08
N LYS A 314 -9.28 -1.12 -7.33
CA LYS A 314 -10.54 -1.82 -7.57
C LYS A 314 -11.16 -1.48 -8.93
N ALA A 315 -11.16 -0.20 -9.33
CA ALA A 315 -11.67 0.21 -10.65
C ALA A 315 -10.83 -0.35 -11.81
N GLU A 316 -9.50 -0.44 -11.65
CA GLU A 316 -8.63 -1.12 -12.59
C GLU A 316 -8.91 -2.63 -12.64
N GLU A 317 -9.10 -3.29 -11.49
CA GLU A 317 -9.46 -4.70 -11.42
C GLU A 317 -10.79 -4.99 -12.13
N GLU A 318 -11.84 -4.20 -11.87
CA GLU A 318 -13.15 -4.32 -12.53
C GLU A 318 -13.01 -4.14 -14.06
N ASN A 319 -12.20 -3.18 -14.52
CA ASN A 319 -11.93 -2.96 -15.95
C ASN A 319 -11.14 -4.13 -16.59
N TRP A 320 -10.15 -4.69 -15.88
CA TRP A 320 -9.42 -5.88 -16.33
C TRP A 320 -10.33 -7.11 -16.41
N GLN A 321 -11.20 -7.32 -15.42
CA GLN A 321 -12.17 -8.41 -15.42
C GLN A 321 -13.18 -8.26 -16.58
N GLN A 322 -13.67 -7.06 -16.85
CA GLN A 322 -14.55 -6.77 -17.98
C GLN A 322 -13.84 -7.02 -19.32
N THR A 323 -12.63 -6.51 -19.50
CA THR A 323 -11.81 -6.73 -20.71
C THR A 323 -11.52 -8.21 -20.93
N LEU A 324 -11.23 -8.97 -19.88
CA LEU A 324 -11.05 -10.42 -19.95
C LEU A 324 -12.34 -11.15 -20.32
N GLY A 325 -13.50 -10.67 -19.86
CA GLY A 325 -14.83 -11.13 -20.27
C GLY A 325 -15.04 -10.95 -21.77
N ASP A 326 -14.86 -9.73 -22.27
CA ASP A 326 -15.01 -9.39 -23.70
C ASP A 326 -14.05 -10.20 -24.59
N LEU A 327 -12.81 -10.42 -24.16
CA LEU A 327 -11.85 -11.24 -24.91
C LEU A 327 -12.25 -12.72 -24.95
N LYS A 328 -12.77 -13.28 -23.84
CA LYS A 328 -13.35 -14.64 -23.81
C LYS A 328 -14.62 -14.73 -24.67
N GLU A 329 -15.44 -13.69 -24.71
CA GLU A 329 -16.61 -13.58 -25.59
C GLU A 329 -16.18 -13.69 -27.06
N ARG A 330 -15.22 -12.85 -27.48
CA ARG A 330 -14.70 -12.82 -28.86
C ARG A 330 -14.00 -14.13 -29.25
N LEU A 331 -13.26 -14.75 -28.33
CA LEU A 331 -12.62 -16.04 -28.57
C LEU A 331 -13.67 -17.13 -28.85
N ARG A 332 -14.71 -17.24 -28.01
CA ARG A 332 -15.81 -18.19 -28.22
C ARG A 332 -16.53 -17.97 -29.54
N HIS A 333 -16.78 -16.72 -29.93
CA HIS A 333 -17.36 -16.39 -31.23
C HIS A 333 -16.44 -16.79 -32.40
N SER A 334 -15.13 -16.55 -32.30
CA SER A 334 -14.16 -16.97 -33.32
C SER A 334 -14.05 -18.49 -33.43
N GLU A 335 -14.12 -19.21 -32.32
CA GLU A 335 -14.14 -20.68 -32.28
C GLU A 335 -15.41 -21.25 -32.90
N ALA A 336 -16.59 -20.70 -32.57
CA ALA A 336 -17.85 -21.08 -33.19
C ALA A 336 -17.82 -20.83 -34.71
N GLN A 337 -17.34 -19.67 -35.16
CA GLN A 337 -17.21 -19.35 -36.59
C GLN A 337 -16.21 -20.27 -37.30
N ARG A 338 -15.09 -20.63 -36.66
CA ARG A 338 -14.12 -21.59 -37.21
C ARG A 338 -14.73 -22.97 -37.38
N ASN A 339 -15.51 -23.44 -36.40
CA ASN A 339 -16.18 -24.73 -36.45
C ASN A 339 -17.26 -24.76 -37.55
N GLU A 340 -18.03 -23.69 -37.69
CA GLU A 340 -19.03 -23.54 -38.76
C GLU A 340 -18.37 -23.56 -40.14
N ASN A 341 -17.30 -22.80 -40.34
CA ASN A 341 -16.52 -22.81 -41.59
C ASN A 341 -15.93 -24.20 -41.89
N ALA A 342 -15.44 -24.91 -40.87
CA ALA A 342 -14.92 -26.28 -41.02
C ALA A 342 -16.02 -27.27 -41.43
N ASN A 343 -17.23 -27.15 -40.87
CA ASN A 343 -18.39 -27.95 -41.26
C ASN A 343 -18.79 -27.67 -42.72
N GLN A 344 -18.84 -26.40 -43.13
CA GLN A 344 -19.15 -26.01 -44.51
C GLN A 344 -18.12 -26.55 -45.51
N LEU A 345 -16.83 -26.49 -45.18
CA LEU A 345 -15.76 -27.08 -46.00
C LEU A 345 -15.86 -28.61 -46.06
N ALA A 346 -16.23 -29.29 -44.97
CA ALA A 346 -16.46 -30.74 -44.98
C ALA A 346 -17.63 -31.13 -45.90
N ILE A 347 -18.73 -30.38 -45.88
CA ILE A 347 -19.89 -30.59 -46.78
C ILE A 347 -19.49 -30.35 -48.24
N GLN A 348 -18.74 -29.29 -48.54
CA GLN A 348 -18.25 -29.01 -49.90
C GLN A 348 -17.29 -30.11 -50.39
N ASN A 349 -16.36 -30.56 -49.56
CA ASN A 349 -15.44 -31.64 -49.90
C ASN A 349 -16.17 -32.97 -50.16
N ALA A 350 -17.18 -33.33 -49.36
CA ALA A 350 -18.02 -34.51 -49.61
C ALA A 350 -18.76 -34.41 -50.96
N SER A 351 -19.30 -33.23 -51.29
CA SER A 351 -19.95 -32.97 -52.58
C SER A 351 -18.98 -33.05 -53.77
N LEU A 352 -17.76 -32.51 -53.63
CA LEU A 352 -16.71 -32.62 -54.64
C LEU A 352 -16.22 -34.06 -54.80
N GLN A 353 -16.08 -34.82 -53.70
CA GLN A 353 -15.71 -36.23 -53.74
C GLN A 353 -16.77 -37.06 -54.47
N ALA A 354 -18.06 -36.82 -54.21
CA ALA A 354 -19.15 -37.47 -54.95
C ALA A 354 -19.09 -37.14 -56.46
N LYS A 355 -18.90 -35.86 -56.83
CA LYS A 355 -18.73 -35.47 -58.24
C LYS A 355 -17.51 -36.13 -58.89
N ASN A 356 -16.39 -36.21 -58.19
CA ASN A 356 -15.18 -36.88 -58.68
C ASN A 356 -15.42 -38.39 -58.89
N SER A 357 -16.18 -39.05 -58.02
CA SER A 357 -16.61 -40.44 -58.22
C SER A 357 -17.48 -40.60 -59.47
N THR A 358 -18.43 -39.70 -59.71
CA THR A 358 -19.25 -39.69 -60.94
C THR A 358 -18.40 -39.46 -62.19
N ILE A 359 -17.43 -38.54 -62.15
CA ILE A 359 -16.49 -38.29 -63.26
C ILE A 359 -15.62 -39.51 -63.52
N ALA A 360 -15.14 -40.20 -62.48
CA ALA A 360 -14.36 -41.42 -62.62
C ALA A 360 -15.18 -42.56 -63.26
N ALA A 361 -16.45 -42.71 -62.88
CA ALA A 361 -17.36 -43.67 -63.51
C ALA A 361 -17.62 -43.34 -64.99
N ALA A 362 -17.97 -42.09 -65.30
CA ALA A 362 -18.18 -41.64 -66.68
C ALA A 362 -16.92 -41.79 -67.55
N LYS A 363 -15.73 -41.61 -66.97
CA LYS A 363 -14.46 -41.88 -67.67
C LYS A 363 -14.27 -43.37 -67.96
N ALA A 364 -14.56 -44.25 -67.00
CA ALA A 364 -14.50 -45.69 -67.22
C ALA A 364 -15.48 -46.15 -68.32
N ASP A 365 -16.70 -45.60 -68.34
CA ASP A 365 -17.68 -45.86 -69.41
C ASP A 365 -17.18 -45.35 -70.78
N MET A 366 -16.53 -44.18 -70.81
CA MET A 366 -15.92 -43.65 -72.03
C MET A 366 -14.75 -44.53 -72.52
N ASP A 367 -13.89 -45.00 -71.62
CA ASP A 367 -12.79 -45.93 -71.94
C ASP A 367 -13.34 -47.28 -72.48
N ASN A 368 -14.44 -47.80 -71.91
CA ASN A 368 -15.17 -48.97 -72.41
C ASN A 368 -15.75 -48.73 -73.82
N LEU A 369 -16.36 -47.57 -74.08
CA LEU A 369 -16.88 -47.20 -75.40
C LEU A 369 -15.76 -47.02 -76.45
N VAL A 370 -14.60 -46.51 -76.04
CA VAL A 370 -13.41 -46.42 -76.90
C VAL A 370 -12.90 -47.81 -77.25
N ALA A 371 -12.77 -48.71 -76.28
CA ALA A 371 -12.39 -50.11 -76.51
C ALA A 371 -13.37 -50.81 -77.46
N ARG A 372 -14.69 -50.66 -77.23
CA ARG A 372 -15.73 -51.24 -78.10
C ARG A 372 -15.70 -50.67 -79.53
N ASN A 373 -15.41 -49.38 -79.70
CA ASN A 373 -15.20 -48.79 -81.02
C ASN A 373 -13.94 -49.35 -81.70
N GLN A 374 -12.87 -49.65 -80.97
CA GLN A 374 -11.68 -50.29 -81.54
C GLN A 374 -12.00 -51.71 -82.02
N GLU A 375 -12.75 -52.50 -81.25
CA GLU A 375 -13.23 -53.83 -81.66
C GLU A 375 -14.10 -53.77 -82.93
N LEU A 376 -15.08 -52.86 -82.97
CA LEU A 376 -15.96 -52.69 -84.13
C LEU A 376 -15.18 -52.27 -85.38
N ASN A 377 -14.17 -51.41 -85.25
CA ASN A 377 -13.28 -51.04 -86.35
C ASN A 377 -12.40 -52.22 -86.83
N GLN A 378 -11.97 -53.11 -85.93
CA GLN A 378 -11.26 -54.34 -86.32
C GLN A 378 -12.18 -55.32 -87.05
N LEU A 379 -13.40 -55.51 -86.56
CA LEU A 379 -14.42 -56.34 -87.23
C LEU A 379 -14.79 -55.80 -88.61
N LEU A 380 -14.95 -54.48 -88.76
CA LEU A 380 -15.25 -53.84 -90.04
C LEU A 380 -14.09 -54.04 -91.04
N LYS A 381 -12.83 -53.83 -90.61
CA LYS A 381 -11.65 -54.15 -91.44
C LYS A 381 -11.58 -55.62 -91.86
N GLY A 382 -11.94 -56.55 -90.95
CA GLY A 382 -12.02 -57.98 -91.26
C GLY A 382 -13.10 -58.29 -92.29
N SER A 383 -14.29 -57.69 -92.14
CA SER A 383 -15.41 -57.80 -93.07
C SER A 383 -15.07 -57.23 -94.45
N ASP A 384 -14.45 -56.05 -94.51
CA ASP A 384 -13.99 -55.44 -95.77
C ASP A 384 -12.93 -56.33 -96.46
N GLY A 385 -12.00 -56.91 -95.71
CA GLY A 385 -11.05 -57.89 -96.23
C GLY A 385 -11.73 -59.12 -96.83
N ALA A 386 -12.74 -59.66 -96.13
CA ALA A 386 -13.55 -60.77 -96.64
C ALA A 386 -14.35 -60.39 -97.89
N LEU A 387 -14.95 -59.19 -97.93
CA LEU A 387 -15.68 -58.67 -99.10
C LEU A 387 -14.78 -58.45 -100.31
N VAL A 388 -13.54 -57.98 -100.11
CA VAL A 388 -12.54 -57.87 -101.19
C VAL A 388 -12.15 -59.26 -101.70
N TRP A 389 -11.97 -60.23 -100.80
CA TRP A 389 -11.67 -61.62 -101.17
C TRP A 389 -12.82 -62.26 -101.96
N THR A 390 -14.08 -62.15 -101.49
CA THR A 390 -15.24 -62.71 -102.20
C THR A 390 -15.49 -62.01 -103.54
N ARG A 391 -15.25 -60.70 -103.65
CA ARG A 391 -15.31 -59.98 -104.94
C ARG A 391 -14.25 -60.49 -105.92
N LYS A 392 -13.03 -60.78 -105.44
CA LYS A 392 -11.95 -61.34 -106.27
C LYS A 392 -12.30 -62.76 -106.75
N GLU A 393 -12.85 -63.59 -105.88
CA GLU A 393 -13.28 -64.95 -106.25
C GLU A 393 -14.48 -64.94 -107.21
N LEU A 394 -15.43 -64.01 -107.01
CA LEU A 394 -16.52 -63.77 -107.95
C LEU A 394 -16.01 -63.31 -109.34
N SER A 395 -14.92 -62.54 -109.40
CA SER A 395 -14.29 -62.15 -110.69
C SER A 395 -13.77 -63.38 -111.43
N LYS A 396 -12.98 -64.23 -110.76
CA LYS A 396 -12.49 -65.50 -111.36
C LYS A 396 -13.65 -66.40 -111.80
N SER A 397 -14.70 -66.49 -110.98
CA SER A 397 -15.89 -67.27 -111.31
C SER A 397 -16.60 -66.71 -112.54
N ARG A 398 -16.72 -65.39 -112.67
CA ARG A 398 -17.24 -64.73 -113.89
C ARG A 398 -16.35 -64.98 -115.11
N GLU A 399 -15.03 -64.90 -114.97
CA GLU A 399 -14.07 -65.24 -116.03
C GLU A 399 -14.24 -66.70 -116.49
N HIS A 400 -14.45 -67.62 -115.55
CA HIS A 400 -14.73 -69.03 -115.85
C HIS A 400 -16.10 -69.23 -116.52
N VAL A 401 -17.15 -68.52 -116.08
CA VAL A 401 -18.46 -68.52 -116.75
C VAL A 401 -18.34 -68.00 -118.17
N VAL A 402 -17.62 -66.90 -118.42
CA VAL A 402 -17.39 -66.36 -119.78
C VAL A 402 -16.64 -67.37 -120.66
N HIS A 403 -15.67 -68.12 -120.11
CA HIS A 403 -15.02 -69.21 -120.84
C HIS A 403 -16.01 -70.34 -121.18
N LEU A 404 -16.85 -70.76 -120.24
CA LEU A 404 -17.87 -71.80 -120.47
C LEU A 404 -18.94 -71.32 -121.47
N GLU A 405 -19.35 -70.06 -121.43
CA GLU A 405 -20.25 -69.44 -122.42
C GLU A 405 -19.63 -69.44 -123.82
N ALA A 406 -18.32 -69.17 -123.94
CA ALA A 406 -17.60 -69.25 -125.21
C ALA A 406 -17.49 -70.69 -125.75
N GLU A 407 -17.35 -71.70 -124.90
CA GLU A 407 -17.44 -73.11 -125.31
C GLU A 407 -18.86 -73.50 -125.71
N LEU A 408 -19.87 -73.05 -124.96
CA LEU A 408 -21.28 -73.21 -125.32
C LEU A 408 -21.60 -72.55 -126.67
N HIS A 409 -20.98 -71.40 -126.97
CA HIS A 409 -21.13 -70.73 -128.26
C HIS A 409 -20.52 -71.57 -129.40
N LYS A 410 -19.30 -72.12 -129.23
CA LYS A 410 -18.71 -73.06 -130.20
C LYS A 410 -19.56 -74.32 -130.39
N GLY A 411 -20.15 -74.83 -129.30
CA GLY A 411 -21.13 -75.93 -129.35
C GLY A 411 -22.38 -75.58 -130.16
N ARG A 412 -22.91 -74.36 -130.00
CA ARG A 412 -24.03 -73.84 -130.83
C ARG A 412 -23.63 -73.64 -132.29
N GLU A 413 -22.38 -73.26 -132.58
CA GLU A 413 -21.87 -73.18 -133.95
C GLU A 413 -21.76 -74.55 -134.62
N LEU A 414 -21.31 -75.59 -133.90
CA LEU A 414 -21.34 -76.98 -134.38
C LEU A 414 -22.76 -77.49 -134.64
N ILE A 415 -23.72 -77.18 -133.76
CA ILE A 415 -25.15 -77.46 -133.97
C ILE A 415 -25.69 -76.71 -135.19
N ASN A 416 -25.28 -75.46 -135.41
CA ASN A 416 -25.64 -74.69 -136.61
C ASN A 416 -25.00 -75.23 -137.90
N GLN A 417 -23.81 -75.84 -137.83
CA GLN A 417 -23.23 -76.57 -138.97
C GLN A 417 -24.03 -77.82 -139.32
N GLN A 418 -24.57 -78.55 -138.33
CA GLN A 418 -25.49 -79.68 -138.57
C GLN A 418 -26.88 -79.25 -139.08
N LYS A 419 -27.33 -78.02 -138.78
CA LYS A 419 -28.62 -77.47 -139.26
C LYS A 419 -28.61 -77.00 -140.73
N LYS A 420 -27.47 -76.94 -141.42
CA LYS A 420 -27.37 -76.53 -142.83
C LYS A 420 -27.66 -77.67 -143.83
N ARG A 421 -28.83 -78.30 -143.69
CA ARG A 421 -29.47 -79.20 -144.68
C ARG A 421 -31.00 -79.10 -144.61
N LEU A 422 -31.53 -77.90 -144.90
CA LEU A 422 -32.85 -77.61 -145.53
C LEU A 422 -33.12 -76.09 -145.45
N ASP A 423 -32.82 -75.37 -146.53
CA ASP A 423 -33.72 -74.51 -147.33
C ASP A 423 -35.10 -74.08 -146.78
N VAL A 424 -35.66 -72.89 -147.08
CA VAL A 424 -35.14 -71.65 -147.73
C VAL A 424 -36.17 -70.50 -147.60
N LEU A 425 -35.80 -69.23 -147.86
CA LEU A 425 -36.66 -68.00 -147.91
C LEU A 425 -37.25 -67.55 -146.54
N ASP A 426 -37.47 -66.28 -146.15
CA ASP A 426 -37.14 -64.92 -146.68
C ASP A 426 -37.45 -63.87 -145.57
N ILE A 427 -37.04 -62.58 -145.54
CA ILE A 427 -36.11 -61.77 -146.36
C ILE A 427 -35.56 -60.55 -145.54
N GLN A 428 -34.61 -59.79 -146.13
CA GLN A 428 -34.25 -58.33 -146.05
C GLN A 428 -35.11 -57.33 -145.20
N HIS A 429 -34.64 -56.12 -144.79
CA HIS A 429 -33.32 -55.48 -144.54
C HIS A 429 -33.57 -54.12 -143.82
N ALA A 430 -32.51 -53.34 -143.55
CA ALA A 430 -32.52 -51.95 -143.03
C ALA A 430 -33.12 -51.70 -141.61
N GLY A 431 -32.47 -51.02 -140.66
CA GLY A 431 -31.19 -50.30 -140.69
C GLY A 431 -31.35 -48.78 -140.84
N VAL A 432 -30.64 -48.04 -139.98
CA VAL A 432 -30.29 -46.60 -140.08
C VAL A 432 -31.21 -45.55 -139.42
N GLU A 433 -32.48 -45.82 -139.04
CA GLU A 433 -33.33 -44.77 -138.40
C GLU A 433 -33.52 -44.86 -136.87
N LYS A 434 -32.91 -45.82 -136.15
CA LYS A 434 -33.07 -45.95 -134.67
C LYS A 434 -31.85 -45.52 -133.85
N ASP A 435 -30.66 -45.44 -134.43
CA ASP A 435 -29.44 -45.11 -133.70
C ASP A 435 -29.32 -43.60 -133.38
N GLN A 436 -29.92 -42.73 -134.19
CA GLN A 436 -30.00 -41.29 -133.90
C GLN A 436 -30.81 -41.02 -132.62
N THR A 437 -31.98 -41.67 -132.47
CA THR A 437 -32.85 -41.52 -131.30
C THR A 437 -32.26 -42.16 -130.04
N ILE A 438 -31.51 -43.25 -130.18
CA ILE A 438 -30.76 -43.88 -129.08
C ILE A 438 -29.58 -43.00 -128.65
N GLY A 439 -28.95 -42.28 -129.58
CA GLY A 439 -27.92 -41.26 -129.29
C GLY A 439 -28.47 -40.12 -128.42
N ASP A 440 -29.56 -39.48 -128.86
CA ASP A 440 -30.18 -38.36 -128.13
C ASP A 440 -30.75 -38.76 -126.75
N LEU A 441 -31.31 -39.97 -126.64
CA LEU A 441 -31.78 -40.49 -125.35
C LEU A 441 -30.61 -40.86 -124.42
N ARG A 442 -29.49 -41.38 -124.93
CA ARG A 442 -28.27 -41.59 -124.13
C ARG A 442 -27.68 -40.27 -123.65
N LEU A 443 -27.66 -39.23 -124.48
CA LEU A 443 -27.19 -37.90 -124.06
C LEU A 443 -28.08 -37.30 -122.96
N LYS A 444 -29.41 -37.46 -123.06
CA LYS A 444 -30.36 -37.07 -122.00
C LYS A 444 -30.17 -37.86 -120.71
N VAL A 445 -29.97 -39.18 -120.77
CA VAL A 445 -29.70 -40.00 -119.58
C VAL A 445 -28.35 -39.63 -118.95
N GLN A 446 -27.32 -39.36 -119.74
CA GLN A 446 -26.00 -38.95 -119.24
C GLN A 446 -26.04 -37.56 -118.58
N ASN A 447 -26.75 -36.60 -119.17
CA ASN A 447 -26.98 -35.28 -118.55
C ASN A 447 -27.83 -35.38 -117.27
N LEU A 448 -28.84 -36.24 -117.23
CA LEU A 448 -29.63 -36.49 -116.01
C LEU A 448 -28.81 -37.17 -114.91
N LEU A 449 -27.92 -38.11 -115.25
CA LEU A 449 -27.00 -38.72 -114.29
C LEU A 449 -25.95 -37.72 -113.75
N GLN A 450 -25.42 -36.83 -114.60
CA GLN A 450 -24.59 -35.72 -114.14
C GLN A 450 -25.37 -34.75 -113.24
N LEU A 451 -26.62 -34.43 -113.57
CA LEU A 451 -27.48 -33.57 -112.74
C LEU A 451 -27.79 -34.21 -111.38
N ILE A 452 -28.09 -35.50 -111.34
CA ILE A 452 -28.30 -36.27 -110.09
C ILE A 452 -27.02 -36.28 -109.25
N LYS A 453 -25.85 -36.48 -109.87
CA LYS A 453 -24.57 -36.47 -109.15
C LYS A 453 -24.25 -35.08 -108.58
N LEU A 454 -24.50 -34.01 -109.35
CA LEU A 454 -24.38 -32.63 -108.91
C LEU A 454 -25.36 -32.31 -107.77
N HIS A 455 -26.60 -32.81 -107.83
CA HIS A 455 -27.57 -32.69 -106.73
C HIS A 455 -27.13 -33.45 -105.48
N GLN A 456 -26.60 -34.68 -105.59
CA GLN A 456 -26.08 -35.41 -104.44
C GLN A 456 -24.84 -34.74 -103.81
N GLU A 457 -23.94 -34.18 -104.63
CA GLU A 457 -22.80 -33.40 -104.13
C GLU A 457 -23.26 -32.08 -103.48
N GLN A 458 -24.28 -31.42 -104.03
CA GLN A 458 -24.91 -30.23 -103.46
C GLN A 458 -25.65 -30.54 -102.15
N GLU A 459 -26.38 -31.65 -102.07
CA GLU A 459 -27.04 -32.12 -100.84
C GLU A 459 -26.02 -32.47 -99.76
N GLN A 460 -24.97 -33.23 -100.08
CA GLN A 460 -23.90 -33.55 -99.12
C GLN A 460 -23.15 -32.30 -98.64
N ASN A 461 -22.88 -31.35 -99.52
CA ASN A 461 -22.29 -30.07 -99.12
C ASN A 461 -23.26 -29.24 -98.25
N SER A 462 -24.56 -29.24 -98.56
CA SER A 462 -25.58 -28.58 -97.72
C SER A 462 -25.69 -29.22 -96.33
N LEU A 463 -25.54 -30.56 -96.24
CA LEU A 463 -25.56 -31.31 -94.99
C LEU A 463 -24.31 -30.99 -94.17
N ARG A 464 -23.12 -31.00 -94.79
CA ARG A 464 -21.85 -30.62 -94.14
C ARG A 464 -21.86 -29.18 -93.64
N LEU A 465 -22.41 -28.25 -94.42
CA LEU A 465 -22.59 -26.85 -94.03
C LEU A 465 -23.57 -26.73 -92.85
N ARG A 466 -24.68 -27.49 -92.82
CA ARG A 466 -25.57 -27.55 -91.65
C ARG A 466 -24.88 -28.09 -90.42
N THR A 467 -24.17 -29.23 -90.49
CA THR A 467 -23.45 -29.79 -89.33
C THR A 467 -22.44 -28.78 -88.79
N ARG A 468 -21.65 -28.16 -89.66
CA ARG A 468 -20.65 -27.15 -89.27
C ARG A 468 -21.27 -25.86 -88.74
N ASN A 469 -22.43 -25.43 -89.25
CA ASN A 469 -23.16 -24.30 -88.70
C ASN A 469 -23.71 -24.62 -87.30
N ASN A 470 -24.25 -25.82 -87.09
CA ASN A 470 -24.72 -26.26 -85.77
C ASN A 470 -23.55 -26.33 -84.77
N GLU A 471 -22.39 -26.86 -85.18
CA GLU A 471 -21.15 -26.84 -84.37
C GLU A 471 -20.75 -25.41 -83.99
N LEU A 472 -20.77 -24.48 -84.96
CA LEU A 472 -20.49 -23.06 -84.70
C LEU A 472 -21.53 -22.41 -83.78
N GLU A 473 -22.82 -22.72 -83.92
CA GLU A 473 -23.88 -22.24 -83.01
C GLU A 473 -23.65 -22.75 -81.58
N THR A 474 -23.31 -24.04 -81.40
CA THR A 474 -22.97 -24.56 -80.06
C THR A 474 -21.74 -23.88 -79.46
N MET A 475 -20.70 -23.64 -80.26
CA MET A 475 -19.49 -22.94 -79.82
C MET A 475 -19.76 -21.47 -79.48
N ILE A 476 -20.64 -20.79 -80.23
CA ILE A 476 -21.10 -19.43 -79.93
C ILE A 476 -21.89 -19.42 -78.62
N SER A 477 -22.80 -20.36 -78.38
CA SER A 477 -23.54 -20.48 -77.12
C SER A 477 -22.59 -20.71 -75.93
N GLU A 478 -21.64 -21.65 -76.04
CA GLU A 478 -20.63 -21.87 -75.01
C GLU A 478 -19.78 -20.62 -74.71
N LEU A 479 -19.38 -19.88 -75.75
CA LEU A 479 -18.61 -18.65 -75.60
C LEU A 479 -19.44 -17.54 -74.93
N GLN A 480 -20.72 -17.42 -75.27
CA GLN A 480 -21.63 -16.47 -74.61
C GLN A 480 -21.82 -16.81 -73.11
N ASP A 481 -21.95 -18.08 -72.76
CA ASP A 481 -22.10 -18.48 -71.36
C ASP A 481 -20.78 -18.37 -70.57
N LYS A 482 -19.64 -18.67 -71.19
CA LYS A 482 -18.31 -18.37 -70.62
C LYS A 482 -18.14 -16.87 -70.38
N MET A 483 -18.58 -16.02 -71.32
CA MET A 483 -18.49 -14.56 -71.21
C MET A 483 -19.34 -14.02 -70.06
N LYS A 484 -20.60 -14.47 -69.91
CA LYS A 484 -21.46 -14.14 -68.76
C LYS A 484 -20.85 -14.61 -67.43
N LEU A 485 -20.24 -15.80 -67.40
CA LEU A 485 -19.59 -16.31 -66.20
C LEU A 485 -18.38 -15.45 -65.80
N THR A 486 -17.57 -14.99 -66.76
CA THR A 486 -16.47 -14.06 -66.50
C THR A 486 -16.95 -12.67 -66.08
N GLU A 487 -18.07 -12.19 -66.62
CA GLU A 487 -18.71 -10.92 -66.23
C GLU A 487 -19.16 -10.97 -64.76
N ILE A 488 -19.86 -12.03 -64.34
CA ILE A 488 -20.25 -12.25 -62.94
C ILE A 488 -19.02 -12.39 -62.01
N GLN A 489 -17.93 -12.99 -62.48
CA GLN A 489 -16.68 -13.10 -61.71
C GLN A 489 -15.94 -11.76 -61.57
N LEU A 490 -16.04 -10.88 -62.58
CA LEU A 490 -15.51 -9.51 -62.50
C LEU A 490 -16.33 -8.68 -61.50
N ASP A 491 -17.66 -8.65 -61.62
CA ASP A 491 -18.54 -7.96 -60.66
C ASP A 491 -18.28 -8.40 -59.21
N ALA A 492 -18.06 -9.69 -58.97
CA ALA A 492 -17.75 -10.25 -57.66
C ALA A 492 -16.33 -9.89 -57.15
N ASN A 493 -15.37 -9.71 -58.05
CA ASN A 493 -14.03 -9.24 -57.70
C ASN A 493 -14.04 -7.73 -57.41
N ASP A 494 -14.74 -6.92 -58.20
CA ASP A 494 -14.86 -5.48 -57.98
C ASP A 494 -15.51 -5.17 -56.62
N GLN A 495 -16.61 -5.86 -56.27
CA GLN A 495 -17.21 -5.78 -54.93
C GLN A 495 -16.26 -6.20 -53.80
N ARG A 496 -15.37 -7.17 -54.07
CA ARG A 496 -14.36 -7.61 -53.10
C ARG A 496 -13.23 -6.60 -52.96
N GLU A 497 -12.83 -5.94 -54.04
CA GLU A 497 -11.83 -4.87 -54.04
C GLU A 497 -12.34 -3.62 -53.31
N GLU A 498 -13.60 -3.22 -53.54
CA GLU A 498 -14.27 -2.16 -52.77
C GLU A 498 -14.31 -2.49 -51.26
N GLN A 499 -14.66 -3.73 -50.89
CA GLN A 499 -14.67 -4.16 -49.49
C GLN A 499 -13.25 -4.14 -48.89
N LEU A 500 -12.23 -4.62 -49.61
CA LEU A 500 -10.83 -4.58 -49.16
C LEU A 500 -10.32 -3.15 -49.01
N HIS A 501 -10.72 -2.21 -49.87
CA HIS A 501 -10.41 -0.80 -49.71
C HIS A 501 -11.07 -0.19 -48.47
N SER A 502 -12.34 -0.52 -48.20
CA SER A 502 -13.04 -0.10 -46.97
C SER A 502 -12.34 -0.62 -45.71
N ASP A 503 -12.03 -1.93 -45.68
CA ASP A 503 -11.35 -2.57 -44.54
C ASP A 503 -9.94 -2.01 -44.32
N LEU A 504 -9.19 -1.75 -45.41
CA LEU A 504 -7.87 -1.12 -45.36
C LEU A 504 -7.93 0.29 -44.77
N GLU A 505 -8.96 1.09 -45.10
CA GLU A 505 -9.11 2.43 -44.56
C GLU A 505 -9.47 2.42 -43.06
N ILE A 506 -10.29 1.46 -42.62
CA ILE A 506 -10.55 1.20 -41.20
C ILE A 506 -9.25 0.84 -40.47
N VAL A 507 -8.44 -0.06 -41.03
CA VAL A 507 -7.15 -0.47 -40.45
C VAL A 507 -6.17 0.70 -40.38
N LYS A 508 -6.09 1.57 -41.38
CA LYS A 508 -5.27 2.80 -41.33
C LYS A 508 -5.73 3.75 -40.23
N MET A 509 -7.04 3.97 -40.08
CA MET A 509 -7.58 4.82 -39.02
C MET A 509 -7.25 4.27 -37.63
N GLU A 510 -7.35 2.95 -37.44
CA GLU A 510 -7.06 2.31 -36.16
C GLU A 510 -5.55 2.29 -35.86
N LEU A 511 -4.70 2.08 -36.88
CA LEU A 511 -3.25 2.21 -36.77
C LEU A 511 -2.88 3.63 -36.31
N PHE A 512 -3.41 4.67 -36.95
CA PHE A 512 -3.16 6.06 -36.58
C PHE A 512 -3.61 6.40 -35.15
N ARG A 513 -4.73 5.83 -34.68
CA ARG A 513 -5.14 5.94 -33.26
C ARG A 513 -4.16 5.25 -32.32
N SER A 514 -3.69 4.05 -32.69
CA SER A 514 -2.72 3.30 -31.89
C SER A 514 -1.38 4.01 -31.80
N GLU A 515 -0.90 4.62 -32.88
CA GLU A 515 0.32 5.44 -32.89
C GLU A 515 0.20 6.66 -31.97
N GLN A 516 -0.94 7.39 -32.03
CA GLN A 516 -1.20 8.48 -31.09
C GLN A 516 -1.24 8.03 -29.63
N LEU A 517 -1.79 6.84 -29.35
CA LEU A 517 -1.79 6.27 -28.00
C LEU A 517 -0.36 5.93 -27.54
N VAL A 518 0.45 5.32 -28.39
CA VAL A 518 1.87 5.02 -28.11
C VAL A 518 2.67 6.30 -27.84
N VAL A 519 2.43 7.38 -28.58
CA VAL A 519 3.06 8.69 -28.31
C VAL A 519 2.67 9.21 -26.92
N LYS A 520 1.37 9.21 -26.58
CA LYS A 520 0.89 9.66 -25.25
C LYS A 520 1.46 8.81 -24.10
N LEU A 521 1.54 7.49 -24.27
CA LEU A 521 2.14 6.58 -23.29
C LEU A 521 3.64 6.83 -23.13
N ARG A 522 4.36 7.08 -24.23
CA ARG A 522 5.79 7.45 -24.20
C ARG A 522 6.02 8.80 -23.51
N GLU A 523 5.16 9.78 -23.73
CA GLU A 523 5.17 11.06 -23.01
C GLU A 523 4.87 10.90 -21.52
N HIS A 524 3.97 9.98 -21.15
CA HIS A 524 3.68 9.64 -19.75
C HIS A 524 4.90 9.02 -19.08
N ALA A 525 5.45 7.94 -19.64
CA ALA A 525 6.65 7.28 -19.12
C ALA A 525 7.86 8.24 -19.01
N ASN A 526 7.98 9.20 -19.95
CA ASN A 526 9.01 10.25 -19.86
C ASN A 526 8.78 11.28 -18.74
N ARG A 527 7.52 11.53 -18.35
CA ARG A 527 7.19 12.34 -17.16
C ARG A 527 7.48 11.57 -15.88
N ASP A 528 7.04 10.31 -15.81
CA ASP A 528 7.27 9.43 -14.65
C ASP A 528 8.77 9.22 -14.40
N ARG A 529 9.56 9.02 -15.46
CA ARG A 529 11.02 8.91 -15.34
C ARG A 529 11.67 10.17 -14.76
N LYS A 530 11.13 11.36 -15.06
CA LYS A 530 11.63 12.63 -14.51
C LYS A 530 11.26 12.80 -13.03
N THR A 531 10.04 12.45 -12.63
CA THR A 531 9.63 12.53 -11.22
C THR A 531 10.37 11.50 -10.37
N ILE A 532 10.57 10.28 -10.88
CA ILE A 532 11.41 9.25 -10.22
C ILE A 532 12.86 9.73 -10.06
N SER A 533 13.43 10.40 -11.07
CA SER A 533 14.79 10.99 -10.95
C SER A 533 14.84 12.05 -9.86
N ALA A 534 13.89 12.99 -9.84
CA ALA A 534 13.84 14.05 -8.83
C ALA A 534 13.70 13.48 -7.41
N HIS A 535 12.82 12.49 -7.20
CA HIS A 535 12.70 11.83 -5.90
C HIS A 535 13.97 11.03 -5.52
N ALA A 536 14.69 10.46 -6.50
CA ALA A 536 15.97 9.79 -6.22
C ALA A 536 17.06 10.78 -5.81
N ASP A 537 17.08 11.97 -6.42
CA ASP A 537 17.97 13.07 -6.03
C ASP A 537 17.64 13.58 -4.62
N GLU A 538 16.36 13.80 -4.30
CA GLU A 538 15.89 14.17 -2.94
C GLU A 538 16.26 13.11 -1.88
N ILE A 539 16.11 11.81 -2.19
CA ILE A 539 16.53 10.71 -1.29
C ILE A 539 18.04 10.74 -1.05
N ASN A 540 18.85 11.07 -2.06
CA ASN A 540 20.30 11.19 -1.91
C ASN A 540 20.69 12.38 -1.02
N GLU A 541 20.02 13.54 -1.16
CA GLU A 541 20.23 14.70 -0.28
C GLU A 541 19.84 14.40 1.19
N LEU A 542 18.72 13.69 1.39
CA LEU A 542 18.28 13.26 2.72
C LEU A 542 19.27 12.26 3.35
N ASN A 543 19.81 11.30 2.58
CA ASN A 543 20.82 10.38 3.06
C ASN A 543 22.12 11.10 3.47
N GLN A 544 22.59 12.07 2.67
CA GLN A 544 23.75 12.91 3.04
C GLN A 544 23.50 13.69 4.34
N THR A 545 22.28 14.21 4.52
CA THR A 545 21.88 14.91 5.75
C THR A 545 21.89 13.97 6.96
N ILE A 546 21.42 12.73 6.79
CA ILE A 546 21.42 11.69 7.83
C ILE A 546 22.86 11.31 8.22
N ASP A 547 23.74 11.08 7.24
CA ASP A 547 25.16 10.76 7.50
C ASP A 547 25.86 11.90 8.27
N GLN A 548 25.54 13.16 7.93
CA GLN A 548 26.07 14.33 8.63
C GLN A 548 25.53 14.45 10.07
N LEU A 549 24.26 14.09 10.31
CA LEU A 549 23.70 14.02 11.66
C LEU A 549 24.32 12.89 12.51
N TYR A 550 24.66 11.75 11.90
CA TYR A 550 25.40 10.69 12.60
C TYR A 550 26.82 11.13 13.00
N LEU A 551 27.52 11.85 12.12
CA LEU A 551 28.80 12.47 12.43
C LEU A 551 28.70 13.48 13.58
N GLU A 552 27.74 14.42 13.52
CA GLU A 552 27.54 15.39 14.62
C GLU A 552 27.17 14.67 15.93
N THR A 553 26.30 13.66 15.88
CA THR A 553 25.93 12.87 17.08
C THR A 553 27.15 12.21 17.71
N GLY A 554 28.03 11.61 16.91
CA GLY A 554 29.31 11.05 17.38
C GLY A 554 30.20 12.10 18.04
N GLU A 555 30.30 13.31 17.48
CA GLU A 555 31.02 14.42 18.11
C GLU A 555 30.39 14.82 19.45
N LYS A 556 29.05 14.95 19.54
CA LYS A 556 28.36 15.27 20.80
C LYS A 556 28.57 14.19 21.86
N ASP A 557 28.55 12.91 21.50
CA ASP A 557 28.85 11.82 22.42
C ASP A 557 30.29 11.90 22.95
N THR A 558 31.28 12.28 22.13
CA THR A 558 32.64 12.51 22.65
C THR A 558 32.70 13.69 23.62
N GLN A 559 31.95 14.77 23.36
CA GLN A 559 31.84 15.93 24.28
C GLN A 559 31.16 15.55 25.59
N ILE A 560 30.06 14.79 25.55
CA ILE A 560 29.35 14.27 26.73
C ILE A 560 30.29 13.41 27.57
N ASN A 561 31.01 12.46 26.96
CA ASN A 561 31.99 11.64 27.65
C ASN A 561 33.12 12.48 28.29
N GLN A 562 33.59 13.52 27.61
CA GLN A 562 34.60 14.44 28.15
C GLN A 562 34.08 15.22 29.37
N VAL A 563 32.84 15.72 29.33
CA VAL A 563 32.18 16.41 30.45
C VAL A 563 31.93 15.45 31.62
N THR A 564 31.46 14.23 31.36
CA THR A 564 31.24 13.20 32.39
C THR A 564 32.55 12.87 33.12
N ASN A 565 33.66 12.68 32.40
CA ASN A 565 34.98 12.46 33.00
C ASN A 565 35.45 13.64 33.89
N GLN A 566 35.19 14.88 33.46
CA GLN A 566 35.48 16.06 34.29
C GLN A 566 34.60 16.09 35.55
N LEU A 567 33.32 15.70 35.44
CA LEU A 567 32.39 15.66 36.57
C LEU A 567 32.86 14.65 37.62
N CYS A 568 33.21 13.42 37.22
CA CYS A 568 33.77 12.40 38.11
C CYS A 568 35.05 12.89 38.82
N SER A 569 35.96 13.55 38.10
CA SER A 569 37.19 14.12 38.70
C SER A 569 36.89 15.19 39.76
N LYS A 570 35.85 16.01 39.54
CA LYS A 570 35.39 17.02 40.50
C LYS A 570 34.69 16.38 41.71
N GLU A 571 33.91 15.33 41.50
CA GLU A 571 33.25 14.56 42.56
C GLU A 571 34.29 13.89 43.48
N GLU A 572 35.31 13.22 42.93
CA GLU A 572 36.42 12.69 43.72
C GLU A 572 37.16 13.79 44.50
N HIS A 573 37.34 14.98 43.90
CA HIS A 573 37.99 16.10 44.59
C HIS A 573 37.15 16.60 45.77
N LEU A 574 35.83 16.73 45.58
CA LEU A 574 34.89 17.07 46.66
C LEU A 574 34.90 16.02 47.76
N GLY A 575 34.87 14.72 47.43
CA GLY A 575 35.00 13.63 48.41
C GLY A 575 36.27 13.74 49.25
N ARG A 576 37.43 13.96 48.61
CA ARG A 576 38.72 14.19 49.29
C ARG A 576 38.73 15.44 50.18
N VAL A 577 37.97 16.49 49.84
CA VAL A 577 37.80 17.69 50.69
C VAL A 577 36.88 17.38 51.87
N PHE A 578 35.78 16.66 51.64
CA PHE A 578 34.82 16.27 52.68
C PHE A 578 35.48 15.38 53.74
N GLU A 579 36.27 14.38 53.32
CA GLU A 579 37.08 13.56 54.24
C GLU A 579 38.04 14.41 55.08
N LYS A 580 38.70 15.40 54.49
CA LYS A 580 39.61 16.30 55.24
C LYS A 580 38.84 17.12 56.27
N LEU A 581 37.65 17.62 55.90
CA LEU A 581 36.80 18.40 56.78
C LEU A 581 36.31 17.56 57.96
N SER A 582 35.81 16.34 57.72
CA SER A 582 35.42 15.40 58.78
C SER A 582 36.58 15.08 59.73
N ARG A 583 37.80 14.86 59.21
CA ARG A 583 39.01 14.67 60.04
C ARG A 583 39.43 15.92 60.82
N GLN A 584 39.01 17.12 60.42
CA GLN A 584 39.20 18.34 61.20
C GLN A 584 38.12 18.50 62.28
N GLU A 585 36.87 18.18 61.97
CA GLU A 585 35.76 18.17 62.93
C GLU A 585 36.04 17.20 64.10
N ASP A 586 36.49 15.97 63.80
CA ASP A 586 36.90 14.99 64.83
C ASP A 586 38.05 15.50 65.71
N LYS A 587 38.97 16.31 65.17
CA LYS A 587 40.05 16.93 65.96
C LYS A 587 39.54 18.05 66.84
N LEU A 588 38.63 18.89 66.34
CA LEU A 588 37.98 19.93 67.12
C LEU A 588 37.18 19.33 68.28
N ARG A 589 36.40 18.27 68.03
CA ARG A 589 35.64 17.54 69.06
C ARG A 589 36.54 17.02 70.19
N ARG A 590 37.69 16.42 69.85
CA ARG A 590 38.69 15.98 70.85
C ARG A 590 39.36 17.13 71.62
N LEU A 591 39.58 18.27 70.98
CA LEU A 591 40.11 19.47 71.64
C LEU A 591 39.08 20.10 72.58
N GLU A 592 37.80 20.10 72.20
CA GLU A 592 36.69 20.53 73.03
C GLU A 592 36.52 19.62 74.26
N GLU A 593 36.56 18.29 74.07
CA GLU A 593 36.62 17.30 75.16
C GLU A 593 37.80 17.56 76.13
N LEU A 594 39.01 17.77 75.60
CA LEU A 594 40.20 18.07 76.42
C LEU A 594 40.05 19.40 77.19
N THR A 595 39.46 20.41 76.55
CA THR A 595 39.19 21.72 77.17
C THR A 595 38.18 21.57 78.31
N ASN A 596 37.12 20.79 78.10
CA ASN A 596 36.11 20.49 79.12
C ASN A 596 36.66 19.68 80.31
N VAL A 597 37.63 18.79 80.09
CA VAL A 597 38.36 18.13 81.18
C VAL A 597 39.22 19.14 81.95
N SER A 598 39.98 19.97 81.24
CA SER A 598 40.86 20.99 81.85
C SER A 598 40.10 22.04 82.67
N THR A 599 38.94 22.51 82.20
CA THR A 599 38.10 23.44 82.96
C THR A 599 37.49 22.80 84.21
N ASN A 600 37.09 21.52 84.13
CA ASN A 600 36.58 20.76 85.27
C ASN A 600 37.66 20.49 86.34
N ASP A 601 38.88 20.15 85.92
CA ASP A 601 40.01 19.97 86.84
C ASP A 601 40.48 21.31 87.44
N ASN A 602 40.45 22.42 86.70
CA ASN A 602 40.64 23.76 87.28
C ASN A 602 39.55 24.10 88.31
N ALA A 603 38.28 23.79 88.02
CA ALA A 603 37.19 24.01 88.98
C ALA A 603 37.37 23.18 90.27
N ARG A 604 37.86 21.95 90.16
CA ARG A 604 38.25 21.11 91.31
C ARG A 604 39.42 21.70 92.09
N LEU A 605 40.45 22.20 91.41
CA LEU A 605 41.61 22.85 92.06
C LEU A 605 41.22 24.14 92.78
N LEU A 606 40.30 24.94 92.22
CA LEU A 606 39.69 26.09 92.89
C LEU A 606 38.96 25.66 94.17
N GLN A 607 38.05 24.68 94.11
CA GLN A 607 37.37 24.15 95.29
C GLN A 607 38.32 23.59 96.37
N LEU A 608 39.44 22.98 95.97
CA LEU A 608 40.47 22.53 96.91
C LEU A 608 41.24 23.69 97.54
N ARG A 609 41.53 24.75 96.78
CA ARG A 609 42.15 25.99 97.30
C ARG A 609 41.22 26.67 98.29
N ASP A 610 39.94 26.82 97.96
CA ASP A 610 38.96 27.51 98.80
C ASP A 610 38.79 26.77 100.14
N ARG A 611 38.66 25.44 100.11
CA ARG A 611 38.65 24.60 101.33
C ARG A 611 39.95 24.69 102.14
N GLN A 612 41.10 24.87 101.50
CA GLN A 612 42.36 25.06 102.22
C GLN A 612 42.44 26.46 102.83
N HIS A 613 41.86 27.49 102.18
CA HIS A 613 41.77 28.83 102.72
C HIS A 613 40.81 28.89 103.93
N GLU A 614 39.65 28.23 103.86
CA GLU A 614 38.75 28.04 105.00
C GLU A 614 39.46 27.39 106.20
N LYS A 615 40.23 26.31 105.97
CA LYS A 615 41.05 25.67 107.02
C LYS A 615 42.11 26.60 107.60
N ASN A 616 42.77 27.41 106.76
CA ASN A 616 43.76 28.36 107.23
C ASN A 616 43.09 29.46 108.10
N ILE A 617 41.94 29.99 107.68
CA ILE A 617 41.16 30.97 108.48
C ILE A 617 40.75 30.36 109.82
N GLN A 618 40.28 29.10 109.84
CA GLN A 618 39.95 28.41 111.08
C GLN A 618 41.19 28.25 111.97
N MET A 619 42.34 27.88 111.40
CA MET A 619 43.59 27.75 112.13
C MET A 619 44.09 29.09 112.70
N ASP A 620 43.98 30.19 111.93
CA ASP A 620 44.32 31.54 112.39
C ASP A 620 43.40 32.00 113.52
N TRP A 621 42.11 31.63 113.48
CA TRP A 621 41.16 31.86 114.57
C TRP A 621 41.50 31.04 115.82
N GLU A 622 41.85 29.76 115.67
CA GLU A 622 42.31 28.89 116.77
C GLU A 622 43.63 29.40 117.39
N ILE A 623 44.57 29.89 116.58
CA ILE A 623 45.81 30.53 117.04
C ILE A 623 45.53 31.84 117.79
N SER A 624 44.54 32.61 117.36
CA SER A 624 44.13 33.86 118.03
C SER A 624 43.48 33.57 119.38
N GLN A 625 42.55 32.61 119.45
CA GLN A 625 41.96 32.10 120.70
C GLN A 625 43.04 31.67 121.70
N LEU A 626 44.04 30.88 121.25
CA LEU A 626 45.12 30.40 122.11
C LEU A 626 45.99 31.55 122.65
N LYS A 627 46.23 32.60 121.86
CA LYS A 627 46.98 33.80 122.29
C LYS A 627 46.22 34.64 123.31
N ASP A 628 44.90 34.76 123.19
CA ASP A 628 44.06 35.52 124.15
C ASP A 628 43.88 34.77 125.50
N THR A 629 44.26 33.49 125.56
CA THR A 629 44.22 32.66 126.79
C THR A 629 45.56 32.52 127.53
N MET A 630 46.62 33.21 127.08
CA MET A 630 47.94 33.26 127.74
C MET A 630 48.22 34.62 128.38
#